data_AF-A0A3D4FKQ2-F1
#
_entry.id   AF-A0A3D4FKQ2-F1
#
_cell.length_a   1.000
_cell.length_b   1.000
_cell.length_c   1.000
_cell.angle_alpha   90.00
_cell.angle_beta   90.00
_cell.angle_gamma   90.00
#
_symmetry.space_group_name_H-M   'P 1'
#
loop_
_entity.id
_entity.type
_entity.pdbx_description
1 polymer ?
#
loop_
_entity_poly.entity_id
_entity_poly.type
_entity_poly.pdbx_seq_one_letter_code
_entity_poly.pdbx_strand_id
1 'polypeptide(L)'
;MGCTAISLSEANSLKLNQYDIIIFGGGMHASKINGIKFIKDNLSAFKNKQVIIFATGGTAPIPEEIEKFRKNNIPENESIPFFYFQSGINYEKMKGADKMLMNIFKFILKM
;
A
#
# COMPACT_ATOMS: atom_id res chain seq x y z
N MET A 1 -2.74 -0.16 -22.70
CA MET A 1 -3.69 -0.96 -21.88
C MET A 1 -4.64 0.03 -21.23
N GLY A 2 -5.95 -0.10 -21.48
CA GLY A 2 -6.96 0.89 -21.10
C GLY A 2 -7.49 0.65 -19.69
N CYS A 3 -6.84 1.24 -18.69
CA CYS A 3 -7.38 1.32 -17.32
C CYS A 3 -7.55 2.79 -16.93
N THR A 4 -8.63 3.10 -16.21
CA THR A 4 -8.82 4.42 -15.63
C THR A 4 -8.00 4.53 -14.35
N ALA A 5 -6.99 5.41 -14.36
CA ALA A 5 -6.25 5.75 -13.14
C ALA A 5 -7.01 6.85 -12.37
N ILE A 6 -7.23 6.63 -11.07
CA ILE A 6 -7.91 7.58 -10.18
C ILE A 6 -7.00 7.80 -8.97
N SER A 7 -6.74 9.07 -8.63
CA SER A 7 -5.99 9.42 -7.41
C SER A 7 -6.83 9.07 -6.18
N LEU A 8 -6.20 8.68 -5.07
CA LEU A 8 -6.95 8.34 -3.86
C LEU A 8 -7.79 9.51 -3.32
N SER A 9 -7.33 10.75 -3.53
CA SER A 9 -8.07 11.97 -3.15
C SER A 9 -9.37 12.18 -3.94
N GLU A 10 -9.47 11.60 -5.13
CA GLU A 10 -10.66 11.67 -6.00
C GLU A 10 -11.48 10.37 -5.95
N ALA A 11 -10.99 9.36 -5.24
CA ALA A 11 -11.64 8.07 -5.14
C ALA A 11 -12.89 8.16 -4.25
N ASN A 12 -14.00 7.67 -4.78
CA ASN A 12 -15.25 7.52 -4.07
C ASN A 12 -15.82 6.13 -4.39
N SER A 13 -16.33 5.41 -3.39
CA SER A 13 -16.84 4.04 -3.58
C SER A 13 -17.95 3.94 -4.61
N LEU A 14 -18.84 4.94 -4.69
CA LEU A 14 -19.88 4.99 -5.73
C LEU A 14 -19.29 5.04 -7.14
N LYS A 15 -18.25 5.86 -7.35
CA LYS A 15 -17.54 5.97 -8.64
C LYS A 15 -16.77 4.69 -8.94
N LEU A 16 -16.22 4.02 -7.92
CA LEU A 16 -15.49 2.76 -8.11
C LEU A 16 -16.42 1.57 -8.37
N ASN A 17 -17.68 1.64 -7.93
CA ASN A 17 -18.64 0.54 -8.10
C ASN A 17 -19.05 0.31 -9.57
N GLN A 18 -18.74 1.23 -10.48
CA GLN A 18 -18.95 1.05 -11.92
C GLN A 18 -17.94 0.10 -12.58
N TYR A 19 -16.83 -0.21 -11.90
CA TYR A 19 -15.79 -1.10 -12.41
C TYR A 19 -15.97 -2.52 -11.87
N ASP A 20 -15.64 -3.53 -12.66
CA ASP A 20 -15.67 -4.94 -12.20
C ASP A 20 -14.40 -5.34 -11.45
N ILE A 21 -13.27 -4.73 -11.84
CA ILE A 21 -11.95 -4.96 -11.25
C ILE A 21 -11.43 -3.65 -10.68
N ILE A 22 -11.04 -3.68 -9.40
CA ILE A 22 -10.44 -2.56 -8.69
C ILE A 22 -9.03 -2.98 -8.27
N ILE A 23 -8.02 -2.27 -8.78
CA ILE A 23 -6.62 -2.47 -8.39
C ILE A 23 -6.19 -1.29 -7.52
N PHE A 24 -5.91 -1.56 -6.24
CA PHE A 24 -5.39 -0.56 -5.31
C PHE A 24 -3.88 -0.71 -5.16
N GLY A 25 -3.17 0.40 -5.31
CA GLY A 25 -1.71 0.47 -5.22
C GLY A 25 -1.26 1.55 -4.26
N GLY A 26 -0.27 1.26 -3.42
CA GLY A 26 0.30 2.26 -2.52
C GLY A 26 1.72 1.93 -2.04
N GLY A 27 2.44 2.97 -1.62
CA GLY A 27 3.75 2.81 -0.99
C GLY A 27 3.63 2.31 0.45
N MET A 28 4.56 1.46 0.88
CA MET A 28 4.70 1.02 2.25
C MET A 28 5.30 2.13 3.12
N HIS A 29 4.70 2.36 4.28
CA HIS A 29 5.20 3.22 5.35
C HIS A 29 4.98 2.51 6.69
N ALA A 30 6.07 2.22 7.42
CA ALA A 30 6.03 1.51 8.71
C ALA A 30 5.11 0.27 8.70
N SER A 31 5.30 -0.63 7.73
CA SER A 31 4.51 -1.87 7.54
C SER A 31 3.03 -1.68 7.17
N LYS A 32 2.58 -0.44 6.89
CA LYS A 32 1.25 -0.14 6.36
C LYS A 32 1.33 0.37 4.93
N ILE A 33 0.36 0.04 4.10
CA ILE A 33 0.21 0.61 2.77
C ILE A 33 -0.46 1.98 2.92
N ASN A 34 0.14 3.02 2.37
CA ASN A 34 -0.43 4.36 2.39
C ASN A 34 -1.83 4.37 1.76
N GLY A 35 -2.81 4.88 2.50
CA GLY A 35 -4.19 4.98 2.03
C GLY A 35 -5.04 3.71 2.13
N ILE A 36 -4.50 2.59 2.62
CA ILE A 36 -5.20 1.29 2.68
C ILE A 36 -6.52 1.31 3.43
N LYS A 37 -6.67 2.24 4.39
CA LYS A 37 -7.90 2.44 5.15
C LYS A 37 -9.10 2.64 4.23
N PHE A 38 -8.94 3.36 3.11
CA PHE A 38 -10.02 3.55 2.14
C PHE A 38 -10.57 2.23 1.61
N ILE A 39 -9.71 1.27 1.27
CA ILE A 39 -10.16 -0.04 0.79
C ILE A 39 -10.85 -0.79 1.92
N LYS A 40 -10.24 -0.86 3.11
CA LYS A 40 -10.82 -1.54 4.28
C LYS A 40 -12.22 -1.03 4.63
N ASP A 41 -12.39 0.29 4.67
CA ASP A 41 -13.65 0.94 5.02
C ASP A 41 -14.74 0.72 3.95
N ASN A 42 -14.36 0.36 2.72
CA ASN A 42 -15.29 0.19 1.59
C ASN A 42 -15.40 -1.26 1.08
N LEU A 43 -14.81 -2.26 1.76
CA LEU A 43 -14.87 -3.66 1.35
C LEU A 43 -16.31 -4.16 1.14
N SER A 44 -17.24 -3.75 2.00
CA SER A 44 -18.66 -4.09 1.86
C SER A 44 -19.27 -3.58 0.54
N ALA A 45 -18.87 -2.39 0.09
CA ALA A 45 -19.32 -1.83 -1.18
C ALA A 45 -18.71 -2.56 -2.39
N PHE A 46 -17.56 -3.22 -2.19
CA PHE A 46 -16.83 -3.95 -3.23
C PHE A 46 -17.03 -5.47 -3.16
N LYS A 47 -17.96 -5.97 -2.33
CA LYS A 47 -18.17 -7.41 -2.10
C LYS A 47 -18.40 -8.24 -3.38
N ASN A 48 -19.01 -7.65 -4.41
CA ASN A 48 -19.28 -8.31 -5.69
C ASN A 48 -18.28 -7.94 -6.79
N LYS A 49 -17.14 -7.34 -6.41
CA LYS A 49 -16.09 -6.86 -7.32
C LYS A 49 -14.80 -7.65 -7.08
N GLN A 50 -13.96 -7.73 -8.11
CA GLN A 50 -12.62 -8.26 -7.94
C GLN A 50 -11.69 -7.15 -7.44
N VAL A 51 -11.31 -7.22 -6.17
CA VAL A 51 -10.34 -6.31 -5.56
C VAL A 51 -8.96 -6.96 -5.58
N ILE A 52 -7.95 -6.22 -6.06
CA ILE A 52 -6.53 -6.62 -6.04
C ILE A 52 -5.76 -5.52 -5.34
N ILE A 53 -4.81 -5.89 -4.48
CA ILE A 53 -3.95 -4.93 -3.79
C ILE A 53 -2.50 -5.18 -4.20
N PHE A 54 -1.76 -4.11 -4.48
CA PHE A 54 -0.31 -4.16 -4.51
C PHE A 54 0.33 -3.07 -3.67
N ALA A 55 1.55 -3.34 -3.23
CA ALA A 55 2.35 -2.40 -2.47
C ALA A 55 3.78 -2.31 -2.99
N THR A 56 4.39 -1.14 -2.86
CA THR A 56 5.81 -0.91 -3.18
C THR A 56 6.57 -0.52 -1.92
N GLY A 57 7.78 -1.03 -1.69
CA GLY A 57 8.59 -0.61 -0.53
C GLY A 57 10.05 -1.00 -0.60
N GLY A 58 10.84 -0.48 0.35
CA GLY A 58 12.30 -0.70 0.40
C GLY A 58 12.76 -2.07 0.88
N THR A 59 11.89 -2.86 1.50
CA THR A 59 12.23 -4.16 2.07
C THR A 59 12.51 -5.18 0.97
N ALA A 60 13.51 -6.04 1.18
CA ALA A 60 13.73 -7.18 0.29
C ALA A 60 12.47 -8.08 0.25
N PRO A 61 12.14 -8.71 -0.89
CA PRO A 61 10.92 -9.49 -1.06
C PRO A 61 11.04 -10.88 -0.41
N ILE A 62 11.28 -10.90 0.90
CA ILE A 62 11.35 -12.11 1.72
C ILE A 62 9.91 -12.58 2.00
N PRO A 63 9.55 -13.86 1.75
CA PRO A 63 8.17 -14.34 1.87
C PRO A 63 7.52 -14.04 3.23
N GLU A 64 8.26 -14.21 4.32
CA GLU A 64 7.79 -13.95 5.69
C GLU A 64 7.44 -12.47 5.93
N GLU A 65 8.24 -11.56 5.36
CA GLU A 65 7.99 -10.11 5.45
C GLU A 65 6.78 -9.72 4.60
N ILE A 66 6.64 -10.29 3.40
CA ILE A 66 5.49 -10.07 2.53
C ILE A 66 4.20 -10.54 3.21
N GLU A 67 4.23 -11.69 3.88
CA GLU A 67 3.08 -12.20 4.62
C GLU A 67 2.73 -11.32 5.83
N LYS A 68 3.73 -10.80 6.55
CA LYS A 68 3.50 -9.78 7.59
C LYS A 68 2.86 -8.52 7.01
N PHE A 69 3.30 -8.06 5.84
CA PHE A 69 2.68 -6.90 5.17
C PHE A 69 1.22 -7.18 4.80
N ARG A 70 0.94 -8.37 4.26
CA ARG A 70 -0.44 -8.81 3.97
C ARG A 70 -1.30 -8.73 5.23
N LYS A 71 -0.91 -9.42 6.30
CA LYS A 71 -1.67 -9.47 7.58
C LYS A 71 -1.88 -8.10 8.20
N ASN A 72 -0.90 -7.22 8.09
CA ASN A 72 -1.01 -5.84 8.59
C ASN A 72 -2.01 -4.98 7.79
N ASN A 73 -2.23 -5.28 6.51
CA ASN A 73 -2.92 -4.40 5.58
C ASN A 73 -4.24 -4.96 5.04
N ILE A 74 -4.49 -6.25 5.18
CA ILE A 74 -5.69 -6.91 4.65
C ILE A 74 -6.32 -7.70 5.80
N PRO A 75 -7.63 -7.58 6.04
CA PRO A 75 -8.33 -8.41 7.03
C PRO A 75 -8.12 -9.90 6.73
N GLU A 76 -7.90 -10.72 7.75
CA GLU A 76 -7.55 -12.15 7.57
C GLU A 76 -8.69 -12.97 6.94
N ASN A 77 -9.94 -12.55 7.14
CA ASN A 77 -11.13 -13.16 6.57
C ASN A 77 -11.34 -12.83 5.07
N GLU A 78 -10.50 -11.96 4.49
CA GLU A 78 -10.61 -11.54 3.10
C GLU A 78 -9.58 -12.27 2.22
N SER A 79 -10.07 -12.89 1.15
CA SER A 79 -9.23 -13.56 0.14
C SER A 79 -8.85 -12.59 -0.99
N ILE A 80 -8.19 -11.49 -0.63
CA ILE A 80 -7.75 -10.47 -1.59
C ILE A 80 -6.33 -10.78 -2.08
N PRO A 81 -6.11 -10.90 -3.41
CA PRO A 81 -4.78 -11.03 -3.98
C PRO A 81 -3.89 -9.85 -3.59
N PHE A 82 -2.70 -10.16 -3.06
CA PHE A 82 -1.73 -9.18 -2.62
C PHE A 82 -0.39 -9.37 -3.32
N PHE A 83 0.15 -8.30 -3.89
CA PHE A 83 1.44 -8.31 -4.56
C PHE A 83 2.38 -7.27 -3.96
N TYR A 84 3.58 -7.68 -3.61
CA TYR A 84 4.62 -6.78 -3.13
C TYR A 84 5.71 -6.61 -4.18
N PHE A 85 6.07 -5.36 -4.45
CA PHE A 85 7.14 -5.02 -5.37
C PHE A 85 8.23 -4.26 -4.61
N GLN A 86 9.44 -4.82 -4.56
CA GLN A 86 10.58 -4.10 -4.00
C GLN A 86 10.86 -2.85 -4.84
N SER A 87 11.01 -1.71 -4.16
CA SER A 87 11.29 -0.40 -4.75
C SER A 87 12.33 0.35 -3.90
N GLY A 88 12.79 1.50 -4.38
CA GLY A 88 13.69 2.37 -3.60
C GLY A 88 12.96 3.28 -2.61
N ILE A 89 13.72 3.90 -1.72
CA ILE A 89 13.28 5.04 -0.90
C ILE A 89 13.83 6.32 -1.52
N ASN A 90 12.96 7.28 -1.81
CA ASN A 90 13.38 8.58 -2.35
C ASN A 90 13.75 9.55 -1.20
N TYR A 91 15.03 9.56 -0.83
CA TYR A 91 15.55 10.44 0.24
C TYR A 91 15.46 11.93 -0.09
N GLU A 92 15.54 12.33 -1.36
CA GLU A 92 15.48 13.74 -1.76
C GLU A 92 14.10 14.35 -1.51
N LYS A 93 13.05 13.56 -1.76
CA LYS A 93 11.66 13.96 -1.54
C LYS A 93 11.16 13.72 -0.12
N MET A 94 11.97 13.09 0.75
CA MET A 94 11.64 12.85 2.15
C MET A 94 11.66 14.17 2.94
N LYS A 95 10.61 14.45 3.71
CA LYS A 95 10.43 15.70 4.45
C LYS A 95 10.07 15.42 5.91
N GLY A 96 10.22 16.44 6.76
CA GLY A 96 9.73 16.41 8.14
C GLY A 96 10.35 15.33 9.03
N ALA A 97 9.50 14.70 9.86
CA ALA A 97 9.92 13.72 10.87
C ALA A 97 10.62 12.49 10.26
N ASP A 98 10.18 12.01 9.11
CA ASP A 98 10.80 10.84 8.45
C ASP A 98 12.27 11.12 8.09
N LYS A 99 12.57 12.34 7.62
CA LYS A 99 13.94 12.75 7.30
C LYS A 99 14.80 12.81 8.55
N MET A 100 14.26 13.32 9.66
CA MET A 100 14.95 13.35 10.95
C MET A 100 15.24 11.93 11.45
N LEU A 101 14.25 11.04 11.44
CA LEU A 101 14.40 9.63 11.83
C LEU A 101 15.47 8.92 10.99
N MET A 102 15.47 9.13 9.67
CA MET A 102 16.49 8.54 8.80
C MET A 102 17.89 9.09 9.06
N ASN A 103 18.03 10.37 9.43
CA ASN A 103 19.33 10.93 9.80
C ASN A 103 19.85 10.32 11.10
N ILE A 104 18.99 10.12 12.10
CA ILE A 104 19.35 9.43 13.35
C ILE A 104 19.77 7.99 13.05
N PHE A 105 18.98 7.27 12.25
CA PHE A 105 19.31 5.90 11.85
C PHE A 105 20.65 5.81 11.13
N LYS A 106 20.93 6.73 10.19
CA LYS A 106 22.23 6.83 9.50
C LYS A 106 23.39 7.10 10.47
N PHE A 107 23.16 7.91 11.50
CA PHE A 107 24.17 8.17 12.53
C PHE A 107 24.45 6.91 13.34
N ILE A 108 23.41 6.20 13.78
CA ILE A 108 23.54 4.92 14.52
C ILE A 108 24.31 3.88 13.71
N LEU A 109 24.06 3.77 12.39
CA LEU A 109 24.76 2.82 11.52
C LEU A 109 26.23 3.18 11.23
N LYS A 110 26.62 4.43 11.44
CA LYS A 110 27.99 4.91 11.20
C LYS A 110 28.90 4.81 12.43
N MET A 111 28.30 4.62 13.61
CA MET A 111 28.99 4.22 14.82
C MET A 111 29.32 2.74 14.77
#